data_AF-A0A1G7NVF6-F1
#
_entry.id   AF-A0A1G7NVF6-F1
#
_cell.length_a   1.000
_cell.length_b   1.000
_cell.length_c   1.000
_cell.angle_alpha   90.00
_cell.angle_beta   90.00
_cell.angle_gamma   90.00
#
_symmetry.space_group_name_H-M   'P 1'
#
loop_
_entity.id
_entity.type
_entity.pdbx_description
1 polymer ?
#
loop_
_entity_poly.entity_id
_entity_poly.type
_entity_poly.pdbx_seq_one_letter_code
_entity_poly.pdbx_strand_id
1 'polypeptide(L)'
;METDQWLAVKKGPQEIYILTDYDCGSAGDSFVNIARKSDKVTIIGRPTRCIIDVFNVVSVDYEDYTFWYGISRVNKEYFTYGEGYAPDIHIPWTRNHLFEDVDMMYIEDNLIKSTIR
;
A
#
# COMPACT_ATOMS: atom_id res chain seq x y z
N MET A 1 37.98 -15.98 -22.07
CA MET A 1 36.58 -15.69 -22.44
C MET A 1 36.10 -14.60 -21.51
N GLU A 2 35.84 -13.42 -22.09
CA GLU A 2 35.05 -12.35 -21.48
C GLU A 2 33.69 -12.92 -21.03
N THR A 3 33.23 -12.55 -19.83
CA THR A 3 32.31 -11.42 -19.66
C THR A 3 31.97 -11.31 -18.18
N ASP A 4 32.52 -10.30 -17.52
CA ASP A 4 32.02 -9.70 -16.29
C ASP A 4 30.65 -9.01 -16.53
N GLN A 5 29.69 -9.75 -17.06
CA GLN A 5 28.28 -9.35 -17.13
C GLN A 5 27.58 -9.71 -15.81
N TRP A 6 28.24 -9.49 -14.67
CA TRP A 6 27.56 -9.48 -13.39
C TRP A 6 26.72 -8.20 -13.34
N LEU A 7 25.46 -8.36 -13.73
CA LEU A 7 24.30 -7.53 -13.41
C LEU A 7 24.70 -6.13 -12.95
N ALA A 8 24.81 -5.19 -13.89
CA ALA A 8 24.79 -3.79 -13.53
C ALA A 8 23.45 -3.53 -12.81
N VAL A 9 23.45 -3.66 -11.48
CA VAL A 9 22.31 -3.35 -10.64
C VAL A 9 22.08 -1.87 -10.83
N LYS A 10 21.11 -1.53 -11.68
CA LYS A 10 20.67 -0.15 -11.83
C LYS A 10 20.33 0.35 -10.44
N LYS A 11 20.96 1.46 -10.04
CA LYS A 11 20.64 2.12 -8.78
C LYS A 11 19.15 2.40 -8.80
N GLY A 12 18.41 1.76 -7.89
CA GLY A 12 16.96 1.92 -7.79
C GLY A 12 16.59 3.35 -7.36
N PRO A 13 15.29 3.69 -7.38
CA PRO A 13 14.83 4.97 -6.85
C PRO A 13 15.34 5.17 -5.41
N GLN A 14 15.70 6.41 -5.08
CA GLN A 14 16.16 6.79 -3.74
C GLN A 14 15.02 7.28 -2.86
N GLU A 15 13.93 7.76 -3.49
CA GLU A 15 12.71 8.21 -2.83
C GLU A 15 11.52 7.52 -3.50
N ILE A 16 10.67 6.90 -2.69
CA ILE A 16 9.49 6.16 -3.13
C ILE A 16 8.31 6.63 -2.30
N TYR A 17 7.30 7.19 -2.97
CA TYR A 17 6.05 7.59 -2.33
C TYR A 17 4.98 6.55 -2.63
N ILE A 18 4.28 6.08 -1.60
CA ILE A 18 3.16 5.14 -1.73
C ILE A 18 1.90 5.84 -1.25
N LEU A 19 0.95 6.03 -2.15
CA LEU A 19 -0.37 6.56 -1.82
C LEU A 19 -1.26 5.44 -1.28
N THR A 20 -1.89 5.69 -0.14
CA THR A 20 -2.83 4.76 0.50
C THR A 20 -4.11 5.44 0.91
N ASP A 21 -5.18 4.66 0.99
CA ASP A 21 -6.40 5.08 1.64
C ASP A 21 -7.26 3.95 2.19
N TYR A 22 -8.46 4.30 2.66
CA TYR A 22 -9.41 3.38 3.29
C TYR A 22 -9.93 2.29 2.35
N ASP A 23 -9.70 2.38 1.03
CA ASP A 23 -10.01 1.31 0.08
C ASP A 23 -8.80 0.40 -0.18
N CYS A 24 -7.58 0.82 0.16
CA CYS A 24 -6.39 -0.03 0.13
C CYS A 24 -6.54 -1.15 1.16
N GLY A 25 -6.73 -2.39 0.70
CA GLY A 25 -6.94 -3.54 1.58
C GLY A 25 -6.29 -4.82 1.06
N SER A 26 -6.38 -5.89 1.84
CA SER A 26 -5.98 -7.25 1.47
C SER A 26 -4.48 -7.33 1.12
N ALA A 27 -4.12 -7.76 -0.09
CA ALA A 27 -2.72 -7.75 -0.52
C ALA A 27 -2.09 -6.34 -0.49
N GLY A 28 -2.90 -5.28 -0.61
CA GLY A 28 -2.47 -3.90 -0.44
C GLY A 28 -1.99 -3.60 0.99
N ASP A 29 -2.70 -4.07 2.00
CA ASP A 29 -2.26 -3.96 3.41
C ASP A 29 -0.92 -4.66 3.61
N SER A 30 -0.79 -5.88 3.08
CA SER A 30 0.45 -6.66 3.14
C SER A 30 1.62 -5.94 2.46
N PHE A 31 1.36 -5.35 1.30
CA PHE A 31 2.36 -4.57 0.56
C PHE A 31 2.82 -3.35 1.36
N VAL A 32 1.90 -2.55 1.91
CA VAL A 32 2.22 -1.37 2.72
C VAL A 32 3.03 -1.76 3.95
N ASN A 33 2.63 -2.83 4.66
CA ASN A 33 3.35 -3.35 5.82
C ASN A 33 4.81 -3.74 5.52
N ILE A 34 5.07 -4.29 4.33
CA ILE A 34 6.41 -4.69 3.91
C ILE A 34 7.19 -3.45 3.43
N ALA A 35 6.59 -2.65 2.56
CA ALA A 35 7.24 -1.52 1.91
C ALA A 35 7.70 -0.46 2.92
N ARG A 36 6.88 -0.16 3.94
CA ARG A 36 7.20 0.82 4.99
C ARG A 36 8.44 0.49 5.84
N LYS A 37 8.98 -0.73 5.71
CA LYS A 37 10.23 -1.13 6.39
C LYS A 37 11.48 -0.59 5.70
N SER A 38 11.37 -0.09 4.48
CA SER A 38 12.47 0.59 3.79
C SER A 38 12.51 2.06 4.19
N ASP A 39 13.72 2.55 4.47
CA ASP A 39 14.06 3.96 4.70
C ASP A 39 13.82 4.88 3.50
N LYS A 40 13.64 4.33 2.30
CA LYS A 40 13.36 5.08 1.06
C LYS A 40 11.88 5.31 0.80
N VAL A 41 11.01 4.67 1.58
CA VAL A 41 9.56 4.67 1.37
C VAL A 41 8.93 5.69 2.31
N THR A 42 8.01 6.49 1.78
CA THR A 42 7.10 7.34 2.56
C THR A 42 5.67 7.03 2.16
N ILE A 43 4.86 6.62 3.15
CA ILE A 43 3.44 6.34 2.97
C ILE A 43 2.65 7.65 3.15
N ILE A 44 1.79 7.97 2.20
CA ILE A 44 1.08 9.25 2.14
C ILE A 44 -0.41 9.01 1.89
N GLY A 45 -1.26 9.84 2.51
CA GLY A 45 -2.71 9.82 2.28
C GLY A 45 -3.48 9.45 3.54
N ARG A 46 -4.23 8.36 3.51
CA ARG A 46 -5.12 7.89 4.59
C ARG A 46 -4.71 6.47 5.03
N PRO A 47 -5.10 6.05 6.26
CA PRO A 47 -4.87 4.68 6.71
C PRO A 47 -5.44 3.65 5.75
N THR A 48 -4.76 2.51 5.62
CA THR A 48 -5.31 1.36 4.87
C THR A 48 -6.54 0.77 5.57
N ARG A 49 -7.27 -0.11 4.88
CA ARG A 49 -8.49 -0.75 5.40
C ARG A 49 -8.18 -1.83 6.45
N CYS A 50 -7.03 -2.48 6.37
CA CYS A 50 -6.59 -3.60 7.21
C CYS A 50 -7.61 -4.75 7.27
N ILE A 51 -7.81 -5.39 6.13
CA ILE A 51 -8.70 -6.56 5.98
C ILE A 51 -7.89 -7.84 5.76
N ILE A 52 -6.91 -8.08 6.65
CA ILE A 52 -5.94 -9.18 6.53
C ILE A 52 -5.98 -10.19 7.68
N ASP A 53 -6.99 -10.12 8.55
CA ASP A 53 -7.13 -11.07 9.66
C ASP A 53 -7.23 -12.53 9.16
N VAL A 54 -7.88 -12.72 8.00
CA VAL A 54 -7.96 -13.98 7.28
C VAL A 54 -7.52 -13.80 5.82
N PHE A 55 -6.77 -14.78 5.31
CA PHE A 55 -6.26 -14.77 3.93
C PHE A 55 -6.27 -16.19 3.35
N ASN A 56 -5.77 -16.32 2.11
CA ASN A 56 -5.95 -17.51 1.27
C ASN A 56 -7.44 -17.82 1.13
N VAL A 57 -8.18 -16.92 0.47
CA VAL A 57 -9.60 -17.11 0.26
C VAL A 57 -9.81 -18.22 -0.76
N VAL A 58 -10.61 -19.21 -0.40
CA VAL A 58 -11.08 -20.26 -1.31
C VAL A 58 -12.58 -20.12 -1.49
N SER A 59 -13.08 -20.69 -2.58
CA SER A 59 -14.49 -20.65 -2.94
C SER A 59 -15.07 -22.06 -3.07
N VAL A 60 -16.30 -22.24 -2.62
CA VAL A 60 -17.13 -23.41 -2.93
C VAL A 60 -18.30 -22.93 -3.78
N ASP A 61 -18.53 -23.60 -4.90
CA ASP A 61 -19.63 -23.30 -5.81
C ASP A 61 -20.84 -24.18 -5.47
N TYR A 62 -22.00 -23.55 -5.30
CA TYR A 62 -23.29 -24.20 -5.03
C TYR A 62 -24.30 -23.97 -6.16
N GLU A 63 -23.84 -23.64 -7.37
CA GLU A 63 -24.63 -23.29 -8.57
C GLU A 63 -25.32 -21.92 -8.46
N ASP A 64 -26.14 -21.70 -7.42
CA ASP A 64 -26.90 -20.45 -7.24
C ASP A 64 -26.08 -19.33 -6.58
N TYR A 65 -25.01 -19.69 -5.87
CA TYR A 65 -24.08 -18.76 -5.25
C TYR A 65 -22.71 -19.38 -5.04
N THR A 66 -21.69 -18.53 -4.94
CA THR A 66 -20.34 -18.92 -4.57
C THR A 66 -20.07 -18.49 -3.14
N PHE A 67 -19.71 -19.43 -2.28
CA PHE A 67 -19.33 -19.16 -0.90
C PHE A 67 -17.82 -19.01 -0.77
N TRP A 68 -17.35 -17.82 -0.37
CA TRP A 68 -15.94 -17.49 -0.21
C TRP A 68 -15.56 -17.45 1.27
N TYR A 69 -14.47 -18.13 1.64
CA TYR A 69 -13.98 -18.12 3.02
C TYR A 69 -12.46 -18.24 3.08
N GLY A 70 -11.85 -17.60 4.08
CA GLY A 70 -10.41 -17.70 4.33
C GLY A 70 -10.05 -19.01 5.01
N ILE A 71 -8.98 -19.67 4.55
CA ILE A 71 -8.45 -20.90 5.17
C ILE A 71 -7.20 -20.66 6.02
N SER A 72 -6.77 -19.41 6.16
CA SER A 72 -5.56 -19.05 6.92
C SER A 72 -5.76 -17.77 7.72
N ARG A 73 -5.01 -17.63 8.83
CA ARG A 73 -5.01 -16.46 9.72
C ARG A 73 -3.59 -15.94 9.90
N VAL A 74 -3.42 -14.62 9.96
CA VAL A 74 -2.09 -14.00 10.13
C VAL A 74 -1.56 -14.18 11.54
N ASN A 75 -2.39 -13.99 12.58
CA ASN A 75 -2.10 -14.41 13.95
C ASN A 75 -3.42 -14.73 14.71
N LYS A 76 -3.31 -15.06 16.00
CA LYS A 76 -4.47 -15.31 16.89
C LYS A 76 -5.07 -14.06 17.54
N GLU A 77 -4.38 -12.92 17.52
CA GLU A 77 -4.68 -11.73 18.32
C GLU A 77 -5.05 -10.49 17.49
N TYR A 78 -5.07 -10.58 16.17
CA TYR A 78 -5.40 -9.47 15.28
C TYR A 78 -6.92 -9.38 15.08
N PHE A 79 -7.47 -8.26 15.54
CA PHE A 79 -8.66 -7.64 15.00
C PHE A 79 -8.20 -6.32 14.39
N THR A 80 -7.70 -6.36 13.15
CA THR A 80 -7.13 -5.16 12.51
C THR A 80 -8.15 -4.30 11.79
N TYR A 81 -9.37 -4.80 11.63
CA TYR A 81 -10.44 -4.07 10.93
C TYR A 81 -10.69 -2.69 11.54
N GLY A 82 -10.38 -1.64 10.76
CA GLY A 82 -10.59 -0.25 11.15
C GLY A 82 -9.38 0.45 11.78
N GLU A 83 -8.28 -0.26 12.09
CA GLU A 83 -7.06 0.37 12.62
C GLU A 83 -6.02 0.72 11.53
N GLY A 84 -6.03 0.03 10.38
CA GLY A 84 -5.22 0.43 9.22
C GLY A 84 -3.70 0.39 9.43
N TYR A 85 -2.94 0.43 8.35
CA TYR A 85 -1.57 0.95 8.43
C TYR A 85 -1.64 2.47 8.29
N ALA A 86 -1.28 3.19 9.34
CA ALA A 86 -1.24 4.65 9.32
C ALA A 86 -0.18 5.16 8.30
N PRO A 87 -0.49 6.24 7.58
CA PRO A 87 0.48 6.90 6.69
C PRO A 87 1.53 7.64 7.51
N ASP A 88 2.70 7.87 6.92
CA ASP A 88 3.73 8.73 7.50
C ASP A 88 3.33 10.21 7.37
N ILE A 89 2.66 10.56 6.26
CA ILE A 89 2.05 11.88 6.02
C ILE A 89 0.56 11.71 5.78
N HIS A 90 -0.26 12.23 6.69
CA HIS A 90 -1.70 12.19 6.55
C HIS A 90 -2.23 13.34 5.69
N ILE A 91 -2.98 13.02 4.63
CA ILE A 91 -3.75 13.98 3.84
C ILE A 91 -5.24 13.71 4.12
N PRO A 92 -5.97 14.66 4.74
CA PRO A 92 -7.38 14.47 5.02
C PRO A 92 -8.18 14.51 3.72
N TRP A 93 -9.23 13.68 3.65
CA TRP A 93 -10.18 13.78 2.55
C TRP A 93 -10.83 15.17 2.52
N THR A 94 -10.92 15.73 1.32
CA THR A 94 -11.62 16.97 1.04
C THR A 94 -12.53 16.77 -0.17
N ARG A 95 -13.52 17.66 -0.33
CA ARG A 95 -14.42 17.61 -1.50
C ARG A 95 -13.68 17.74 -2.84
N ASN A 96 -12.51 18.37 -2.85
CA ASN A 96 -11.68 18.50 -4.05
C ASN A 96 -11.22 17.16 -4.60
N HIS A 97 -11.06 16.12 -3.76
CA HIS A 97 -10.70 14.77 -4.20
C HIS A 97 -11.72 14.15 -5.17
N LEU A 98 -12.91 14.74 -5.32
CA LEU A 98 -13.90 14.34 -6.33
C LEU A 98 -13.59 14.87 -7.74
N PHE A 99 -12.70 15.87 -7.84
CA PHE A 99 -12.44 16.62 -9.08
C PHE A 99 -10.98 16.59 -9.49
N GLU A 100 -10.06 16.41 -8.54
CA GLU A 100 -8.62 16.40 -8.77
C GLU A 100 -7.92 15.37 -7.85
N ASP A 101 -6.70 14.96 -8.24
CA ASP A 101 -5.86 14.08 -7.43
C ASP A 101 -5.04 14.91 -6.43
N VAL A 102 -5.72 15.33 -5.35
CA VAL A 102 -5.14 16.15 -4.28
C VAL A 102 -3.92 15.47 -3.65
N ASP A 103 -3.97 14.14 -3.52
CA ASP A 103 -2.90 13.32 -2.94
C ASP A 103 -1.63 13.37 -3.82
N MET A 104 -1.76 13.21 -5.13
CA MET A 104 -0.64 13.36 -6.07
C MET A 104 -0.11 14.79 -6.15
N MET A 105 -1.00 15.79 -6.22
CA MET A 105 -0.60 17.20 -6.27
C MET A 105 0.23 17.59 -5.04
N TYR A 106 -0.15 17.09 -3.86
CA TYR A 106 0.62 17.31 -2.64
C TYR A 106 2.07 16.82 -2.78
N ILE A 107 2.28 15.61 -3.33
CA ILE A 107 3.61 15.04 -3.54
C ILE A 107 4.42 15.89 -4.51
N GLU A 108 3.83 16.25 -5.66
CA GLU A 108 4.53 17.03 -6.69
C GLU A 108 4.94 18.41 -6.17
N ASP A 109 4.06 19.10 -5.47
CA ASP A 109 4.27 20.47 -5.04
C ASP A 109 5.17 20.59 -3.79
N ASN A 110 5.11 19.63 -2.87
CA ASN A 110 5.76 19.74 -1.57
C ASN A 110 6.99 18.84 -1.42
N LEU A 111 7.05 17.69 -2.10
CA LEU A 111 8.10 16.69 -1.89
C LEU A 111 9.07 16.59 -3.07
N ILE A 112 8.56 16.66 -4.31
CA ILE A 112 9.42 16.55 -5.50
C ILE A 112 10.01 17.91 -5.88
N LYS A 113 9.19 18.96 -6.00
CA LYS A 113 9.65 20.29 -6.41
C LYS A 113 10.53 20.98 -5.36
N SER A 114 10.44 20.59 -4.09
CA SER A 114 11.28 21.14 -3.00
C SER A 114 12.72 20.63 -3.05
N THR A 115 12.95 19.44 -3.63
CA THR A 115 14.28 18.81 -3.76
C THR A 115 15.08 19.34 -4.97
N ILE A 116 14.44 20.08 -5.89
CA ILE A 116 15.06 20.59 -7.14
C ILE A 116 15.45 22.09 -7.01
N ARG A 117 15.20 22.74 -5.87
CA ARG A 117 15.58 24.15 -5.63
C ARG A 117 16.90 24.31 -4.91
#